data_AF-A0A4Y2PTG7-F1
#
_entry.id   AF-A0A4Y2PTG7-F1
#
_cell.length_a   1.000
_cell.length_b   1.000
_cell.length_c   1.000
_cell.angle_alpha   90.00
_cell.angle_beta   90.00
_cell.angle_gamma   90.00
#
_symmetry.space_group_name_H-M   'P 1'
#
loop_
_entity.id
_entity.type
_entity.pdbx_description
1 polymer ?
#
loop_
_entity_poly.entity_id
_entity_poly.type
_entity_poly.pdbx_seq_one_letter_code
_entity_poly.pdbx_strand_id
1 'polypeptide(L)'
;MDRRGKLHYKEKQKFKLHVKRAKEMGWRKFCTTASKPYGKHYKAAFRKMIFSTQIPLHFDKDPKGRLRDMAEDVLERLFDPPEDPTIYTEFPISLSNAPFFNNQEISFVIRHLPVGKSPGYERIDNLILKILHK
;
A
#
# COMPACT_ATOMS: atom_id res chain seq x y z
N MET A 1 31.18 -12.71 26.49
CA MET A 1 30.24 -11.69 27.02
C MET A 1 29.99 -11.93 28.50
N ASP A 2 30.32 -10.95 29.33
CA ASP A 2 30.12 -10.97 30.79
C ASP A 2 28.64 -11.14 31.19
N ARG A 3 28.40 -11.73 32.36
CA ARG A 3 27.07 -12.03 32.94
C ARG A 3 26.22 -10.74 33.04
N ARG A 4 26.87 -9.61 33.34
CA ARG A 4 26.26 -8.27 33.40
C ARG A 4 25.82 -7.77 32.02
N GLY A 5 26.61 -8.02 30.99
CA GLY A 5 26.29 -7.69 29.59
C GLY A 5 25.09 -8.48 29.05
N LYS A 6 24.98 -9.77 29.39
CA LYS A 6 23.82 -10.60 29.03
C LYS A 6 22.53 -10.12 29.69
N LEU A 7 22.61 -9.69 30.96
CA LEU A 7 21.46 -9.13 31.69
C LEU A 7 21.00 -7.81 31.06
N HIS A 8 21.92 -6.89 30.82
CA HIS A 8 21.63 -5.61 30.17
C HIS A 8 21.01 -5.77 28.78
N TYR A 9 21.50 -6.73 27.98
CA TYR A 9 20.91 -7.04 26.67
C TYR A 9 19.45 -7.50 26.78
N LYS A 10 19.14 -8.41 27.72
CA LYS A 10 17.76 -8.89 27.93
C LYS A 10 16.82 -7.75 28.35
N GLU A 11 17.24 -6.90 29.27
CA GLU A 11 16.46 -5.74 29.71
C GLU A 11 16.24 -4.73 28.57
N LYS A 12 17.27 -4.49 27.74
CA LYS A 12 17.14 -3.65 26.54
C LYS A 12 16.11 -4.20 25.54
N GLN A 13 16.05 -5.52 25.33
CA GLN A 13 15.04 -6.11 24.44
C GLN A 13 13.63 -5.99 25.02
N LYS A 14 13.45 -6.22 26.33
CA LYS A 14 12.16 -6.01 27.01
C LYS A 14 11.69 -4.55 26.88
N PHE A 15 12.59 -3.59 27.09
CA PHE A 15 12.30 -2.17 26.93
C PHE A 15 11.89 -1.82 25.49
N LYS A 16 12.64 -2.30 24.49
CA LYS A 16 12.28 -2.12 23.07
C LYS A 16 10.88 -2.66 22.74
N LEU A 17 10.56 -3.84 23.25
CA LEU A 17 9.23 -4.45 23.07
C LEU A 17 8.14 -3.61 23.75
N HIS A 18 8.40 -3.11 24.96
CA HIS A 18 7.47 -2.23 25.67
C HIS A 18 7.21 -0.93 24.90
N VAL A 19 8.26 -0.27 24.40
CA VAL A 19 8.14 0.93 23.57
C VAL A 19 7.36 0.64 22.29
N LYS A 20 7.61 -0.49 21.61
CA LYS A 20 6.88 -0.88 20.40
C LYS A 20 5.38 -1.04 20.71
N ARG A 21 5.03 -1.78 21.77
CA ARG A 21 3.64 -1.98 22.20
C ARG A 21 2.97 -0.67 22.61
N ALA A 22 3.66 0.20 23.35
CA ALA A 22 3.13 1.49 23.77
C ALA A 22 2.83 2.39 22.56
N LYS A 23 3.72 2.42 21.57
CA LYS A 23 3.48 3.11 20.29
C LYS A 23 2.26 2.54 19.58
N GLU A 24 2.21 1.22 19.37
CA GLU A 24 1.06 0.56 18.71
C GLU A 24 -0.28 0.86 19.41
N MET A 25 -0.31 0.83 20.75
CA MET A 25 -1.52 1.15 21.52
C MET A 25 -1.89 2.64 21.43
N GLY A 26 -0.91 3.54 21.50
CA GLY A 26 -1.12 4.98 21.34
C GLY A 26 -1.71 5.32 19.97
N TRP A 27 -1.15 4.74 18.92
CA TRP A 27 -1.68 4.86 17.56
C TRP A 27 -3.07 4.26 17.44
N ARG A 28 -3.30 3.05 17.97
CA ARG A 28 -4.62 2.40 17.95
C ARG A 28 -5.68 3.29 18.60
N LYS A 29 -5.38 3.89 19.76
CA LYS A 29 -6.28 4.78 20.49
C LYS A 29 -6.59 6.04 19.67
N PHE A 30 -5.55 6.69 19.13
CA PHE A 30 -5.71 7.85 18.25
C PHE A 30 -6.65 7.55 17.07
N CYS A 31 -6.48 6.39 16.42
CA CYS A 31 -7.31 5.96 15.29
C CYS A 31 -8.77 5.69 15.66
N THR A 32 -9.00 5.12 16.84
CA THR A 32 -10.35 4.76 17.27
C THR A 32 -11.15 5.96 17.76
N THR A 33 -10.49 6.97 18.31
CA THR A 33 -11.13 8.14 18.91
C THR A 33 -11.29 9.32 17.92
N ALA A 34 -10.56 9.31 16.80
CA ALA A 34 -10.69 10.36 15.79
C ALA A 34 -12.06 10.32 15.08
N SER A 35 -12.89 11.38 15.25
CA SER A 35 -14.17 11.54 14.54
C SER A 35 -14.04 12.15 13.14
N LYS A 36 -12.88 12.79 12.85
CA LYS A 36 -12.60 13.49 11.60
C LYS A 36 -12.14 12.53 10.47
N PRO A 37 -12.36 12.87 9.18
CA PRO A 37 -12.10 12.02 8.00
C PRO A 37 -10.65 11.50 7.88
N TYR A 38 -9.67 12.19 8.47
CA TYR A 38 -8.30 11.71 8.57
C TYR A 38 -8.18 10.40 9.36
N GLY A 39 -9.05 10.19 10.36
CA GLY A 39 -9.18 8.92 11.06
C GLY A 39 -9.61 7.78 10.14
N LYS A 40 -10.47 8.02 9.13
CA LYS A 40 -10.84 7.02 8.11
C LYS A 40 -9.68 6.70 7.17
N HIS A 41 -8.98 7.71 6.65
CA HIS A 41 -7.85 7.50 5.74
C HIS A 41 -6.64 6.86 6.44
N TYR A 42 -6.38 7.24 7.69
CA TYR A 42 -5.34 6.62 8.52
C TYR A 42 -5.75 5.20 8.95
N LYS A 43 -7.01 4.97 9.32
CA LYS A 43 -7.53 3.62 9.60
C LYS A 43 -7.53 2.75 8.35
N ALA A 44 -7.65 3.30 7.13
CA ALA A 44 -7.41 2.57 5.89
C ALA A 44 -5.93 2.19 5.73
N ALA A 45 -5.00 3.14 5.96
CA ALA A 45 -3.57 2.90 5.88
C ALA A 45 -3.05 1.86 6.92
N PHE A 46 -3.69 1.76 8.09
CA PHE A 46 -3.21 0.91 9.19
C PHE A 46 -4.09 -0.29 9.57
N ARG A 47 -5.40 -0.32 9.25
CA ARG A 47 -6.27 -1.49 9.51
C ARG A 47 -6.52 -2.39 8.32
N LYS A 48 -6.34 -1.94 7.07
CA LYS A 48 -6.58 -2.80 5.89
C LYS A 48 -5.74 -2.37 4.70
N MET A 49 -4.42 -2.32 4.87
CA MET A 49 -3.59 -2.68 3.73
C MET A 49 -3.93 -4.15 3.47
N ILE A 50 -4.72 -4.43 2.44
CA ILE A 50 -4.84 -5.79 1.94
C ILE A 50 -3.40 -6.16 1.59
N PHE A 51 -2.74 -6.90 2.49
CA PHE A 51 -1.42 -7.39 2.18
C PHE A 51 -1.53 -8.14 0.86
N SER A 52 -0.49 -8.09 0.03
CA SER A 52 -0.42 -8.90 -1.19
C SER A 52 -0.92 -10.35 -0.99
N THR A 53 -0.69 -10.90 0.21
CA THR A 53 -1.10 -12.24 0.66
C THR A 53 -2.58 -12.36 1.09
N GLN A 54 -3.26 -11.26 1.35
CA GLN A 54 -4.66 -11.17 1.77
C GLN A 54 -5.60 -10.73 0.64
N ILE A 55 -5.05 -10.38 -0.53
CA ILE A 55 -5.81 -10.10 -1.75
C ILE A 55 -6.83 -11.24 -1.99
N PRO A 56 -6.44 -12.52 -2.04
CA PRO A 56 -7.40 -13.61 -2.27
C PRO A 56 -8.47 -13.80 -1.18
N LEU A 57 -8.20 -13.33 0.05
CA LEU A 57 -9.09 -13.49 1.22
C LEU A 57 -10.21 -12.43 1.27
N HIS A 58 -10.13 -11.38 0.45
CA HIS A 58 -11.07 -10.27 0.47
C HIS A 58 -12.06 -10.28 -0.72
N PHE A 59 -11.93 -11.27 -1.62
CA PHE A 59 -12.91 -11.53 -2.67
C PHE A 59 -13.82 -12.67 -2.23
N ASP A 60 -15.11 -12.37 -2.08
CA ASP A 60 -16.15 -13.38 -1.86
C ASP A 60 -16.31 -14.35 -3.05
N LYS A 61 -15.66 -14.05 -4.17
CA LYS A 61 -15.71 -14.84 -5.40
C LYS A 61 -14.50 -15.77 -5.46
N ASP A 62 -14.80 -17.06 -5.40
CA ASP A 62 -13.97 -18.24 -5.71
C ASP A 62 -12.59 -17.90 -6.33
N PRO A 63 -11.45 -18.33 -5.75
CA PRO A 63 -10.10 -18.07 -6.25
C PRO A 63 -9.77 -18.72 -7.61
N LYS A 64 -10.79 -19.09 -8.40
CA LYS A 64 -10.67 -19.55 -9.78
C LYS A 64 -10.35 -18.42 -10.77
N GLY A 65 -10.46 -17.15 -10.37
CA GLY A 65 -10.00 -16.00 -11.14
C GLY A 65 -8.48 -15.86 -11.10
N ARG A 66 -7.86 -15.46 -12.20
CA ARG A 66 -6.41 -15.20 -12.26
C ARG A 66 -6.07 -14.03 -11.33
N LEU A 67 -4.82 -13.96 -10.85
CA LEU A 67 -4.34 -12.84 -10.03
C LEU A 67 -4.64 -11.46 -10.64
N ARG A 68 -4.70 -11.39 -11.97
CA ARG A 68 -5.02 -10.19 -12.74
C ARG A 68 -6.47 -9.74 -12.55
N ASP A 69 -7.43 -10.66 -12.65
CA ASP A 69 -8.86 -10.38 -12.49
C ASP A 69 -9.16 -9.81 -11.08
N MET A 70 -8.44 -10.32 -10.08
CA MET A 70 -8.49 -9.78 -8.71
C MET A 70 -7.90 -8.38 -8.60
N ALA A 71 -6.80 -8.10 -9.31
CA ALA A 71 -6.21 -6.76 -9.35
C ALA A 71 -7.14 -5.75 -10.04
N GLU A 72 -7.85 -6.17 -11.08
CA GLU A 72 -8.84 -5.36 -11.79
C GLU A 72 -10.07 -5.06 -10.90
N ASP A 73 -10.66 -6.06 -10.22
CA ASP A 73 -11.79 -5.85 -9.29
C ASP A 73 -11.41 -4.92 -8.12
N VAL A 74 -10.14 -4.93 -7.66
CA VAL A 74 -9.67 -3.96 -6.65
C VAL A 74 -9.60 -2.55 -7.21
N LEU A 75 -9.14 -2.37 -8.46
CA LEU A 75 -9.12 -1.05 -9.08
C LEU A 75 -10.54 -0.51 -9.25
N GLU A 76 -11.48 -1.31 -9.75
CA GLU A 76 -12.89 -0.91 -9.92
C GLU A 76 -13.56 -0.51 -8.60
N ARG A 77 -13.19 -1.13 -7.48
CA ARG A 77 -13.73 -0.78 -6.16
C ARG A 77 -13.08 0.44 -5.52
N LEU A 78 -11.82 0.71 -5.84
CA LEU A 78 -11.07 1.82 -5.24
C LEU A 78 -11.22 3.12 -6.03
N PHE A 79 -11.51 3.01 -7.32
CA PHE A 79 -11.64 4.12 -8.24
C PHE A 79 -12.98 4.06 -8.92
N ASP A 80 -13.79 5.08 -8.67
CA ASP A 80 -14.91 5.37 -9.55
C ASP A 80 -14.31 5.88 -10.88
N PRO A 81 -14.63 5.27 -12.02
CA PRO A 81 -14.25 5.84 -13.30
C PRO A 81 -14.84 7.25 -13.39
N PRO A 82 -14.12 8.22 -13.98
CA PRO A 82 -14.65 9.56 -14.16
C PRO A 82 -15.91 9.51 -15.02
N GLU A 83 -16.84 10.42 -14.74
CA GLU A 83 -18.08 10.57 -15.54
C GLU A 83 -17.78 10.85 -17.02
N ASP A 84 -16.64 11.49 -17.29
CA ASP A 84 -16.14 11.75 -18.62
C ASP A 84 -14.81 11.02 -18.88
N PRO A 85 -14.77 10.04 -19.81
CA PRO A 85 -13.56 9.31 -20.15
C PRO A 85 -12.51 10.18 -20.87
N THR A 86 -12.87 11.36 -21.39
CA THR A 86 -11.94 12.25 -22.08
C THR A 86 -10.92 12.90 -21.14
N ILE A 87 -11.19 12.94 -19.83
CA ILE A 87 -10.31 13.52 -18.79
C ILE A 87 -8.90 12.90 -18.80
N TYR A 88 -8.76 11.61 -19.11
CA TYR A 88 -7.44 10.95 -19.21
C TYR A 88 -6.75 11.16 -20.55
N THR A 89 -7.49 11.64 -21.55
CA THR A 89 -7.00 11.86 -22.93
C THR A 89 -6.47 13.28 -23.10
N GLU A 90 -6.96 14.23 -22.31
CA GLU A 90 -6.59 15.65 -22.35
C GLU A 90 -5.33 15.99 -21.53
N PHE A 91 -4.34 15.08 -21.48
CA PHE A 91 -3.01 15.54 -21.07
C PHE A 91 -2.50 16.50 -22.16
N PRO A 92 -2.15 17.76 -21.83
CA PRO A 92 -1.56 18.66 -22.81
C PRO A 92 -0.15 18.14 -23.12
N ILE A 93 -0.07 17.30 -24.16
CA ILE A 93 1.16 16.81 -24.79
C ILE A 93 2.08 17.99 -25.17
N SER A 94 1.53 19.20 -25.27
CA SER A 94 2.19 20.42 -25.74
C SER A 94 3.13 21.13 -24.76
N LEU A 95 3.25 20.73 -23.48
CA LEU A 95 4.07 21.48 -22.51
C LEU A 95 5.46 20.90 -22.21
N SER A 96 5.80 19.70 -22.71
CA SER A 96 7.03 19.02 -22.33
C SER A 96 7.93 18.74 -23.54
N ASN A 97 9.06 19.45 -23.61
CA ASN A 97 10.17 19.10 -24.50
C ASN A 97 10.94 17.85 -24.02
N ALA A 98 10.49 17.18 -22.96
CA ALA A 98 11.14 15.99 -22.43
C ALA A 98 10.80 14.76 -23.29
N PRO A 99 11.78 13.85 -23.53
CA PRO A 99 11.51 12.60 -24.20
C PRO A 99 10.50 11.77 -23.40
N PHE A 100 9.52 11.19 -24.10
CA PHE A 100 8.59 10.25 -23.49
C PHE A 100 9.32 8.98 -23.03
N PHE A 101 8.88 8.41 -21.91
CA PHE A 101 9.35 7.10 -21.49
C PHE A 101 8.97 6.04 -22.51
N ASN A 102 9.93 5.19 -22.87
CA ASN A 102 9.66 4.04 -23.72
C ASN A 102 9.07 2.86 -22.90
N ASN A 103 8.44 1.91 -23.59
CA ASN A 103 7.82 0.76 -22.93
C ASN A 103 8.81 -0.10 -22.11
N GLN A 104 10.10 -0.11 -22.47
CA GLN A 104 11.13 -0.84 -21.72
C GLN A 104 11.47 -0.14 -20.41
N GLU A 105 11.58 1.20 -20.42
CA GLU A 105 11.80 2.03 -19.24
C GLU A 105 10.62 1.91 -18.26
N ILE A 106 9.39 2.00 -18.77
CA ILE A 106 8.17 1.81 -17.97
C ILE A 106 8.17 0.42 -17.34
N SER A 107 8.46 -0.61 -18.14
CA SER A 107 8.56 -1.99 -17.65
C SER A 107 9.65 -2.18 -16.61
N PHE A 108 10.80 -1.53 -16.80
CA PHE A 108 11.89 -1.57 -15.85
C PHE A 108 11.48 -0.95 -14.52
N VAL A 109 10.87 0.24 -14.54
CA VAL A 109 10.40 0.93 -13.33
C VAL A 109 9.38 0.09 -12.59
N ILE A 110 8.33 -0.40 -13.27
CA ILE A 110 7.26 -1.18 -12.63
C ILE A 110 7.81 -2.47 -12.01
N ARG A 111 8.71 -3.17 -12.70
CA ARG A 111 9.35 -4.39 -12.15
C ARG A 111 10.14 -4.13 -10.87
N HIS A 112 10.79 -2.97 -10.76
CA HIS A 112 11.63 -2.60 -9.63
C HIS A 112 10.90 -1.89 -8.48
N LEU A 113 9.59 -1.64 -8.61
CA LEU A 113 8.82 -1.05 -7.50
C LEU A 113 8.90 -1.90 -6.23
N PRO A 114 9.13 -1.31 -5.05
CA PRO A 114 9.21 -2.07 -3.80
C PRO A 114 7.82 -2.59 -3.42
N VAL A 115 7.71 -3.90 -3.18
CA VAL A 115 6.47 -4.54 -2.71
C VAL A 115 6.37 -4.40 -1.19
N GLY A 116 5.16 -4.23 -0.65
CA GLY A 116 4.92 -4.10 0.79
C GLY A 116 5.21 -2.71 1.35
N LYS A 117 5.38 -1.70 0.48
CA LYS A 117 5.28 -0.30 0.87
C LYS A 117 3.81 0.10 0.94
N SER A 118 3.51 1.04 1.83
CA SER A 118 2.18 1.64 1.88
C SER A 118 1.86 2.30 0.54
N PRO A 119 0.63 2.12 0.03
CA PRO A 119 0.16 2.82 -1.16
C PRO A 119 0.36 4.33 -1.07
N GLY A 120 0.56 4.98 -2.23
CA GLY A 120 0.64 6.43 -2.32
C GLY A 120 -0.70 7.13 -2.00
N TYR A 121 -0.78 8.44 -2.25
CA TYR A 121 -2.02 9.22 -2.09
C TYR A 121 -3.22 8.58 -2.81
N GLU A 122 -2.94 8.01 -3.99
CA GLU A 122 -3.90 7.32 -4.86
C GLU A 122 -4.32 5.93 -4.34
N ARG A 123 -3.76 5.42 -3.24
CA ARG A 123 -4.16 4.16 -2.60
C ARG A 123 -3.92 2.88 -3.43
N ILE A 124 -3.24 2.97 -4.57
CA ILE A 124 -2.81 1.79 -5.36
C ILE A 124 -1.54 1.18 -4.77
N ASP A 125 -1.59 -0.11 -4.44
CA ASP A 125 -0.40 -0.86 -4.02
C ASP A 125 0.47 -1.19 -5.24
N ASN A 126 1.79 -1.05 -5.09
CA ASN A 126 2.78 -1.39 -6.12
C ASN A 126 2.63 -2.83 -6.64
N LEU A 127 2.13 -3.74 -5.82
CA LEU A 127 1.83 -5.10 -6.26
C LEU A 127 0.76 -5.14 -7.36
N ILE A 128 -0.30 -4.34 -7.24
CA ILE A 128 -1.38 -4.28 -8.24
C ILE A 128 -0.80 -3.86 -9.59
N LEU A 129 0.03 -2.81 -9.60
CA LEU A 129 0.74 -2.35 -10.78
C LEU A 129 1.62 -3.45 -11.40
N LYS A 130 2.34 -4.22 -10.56
CA LYS A 130 3.16 -5.35 -11.02
C LYS A 130 2.35 -6.53 -11.57
N ILE A 131 1.13 -6.74 -11.09
CA ILE A 131 0.25 -7.81 -11.57
C ILE A 131 -0.35 -7.44 -12.93
N LEU A 132 -0.73 -6.18 -13.12
CA LEU A 132 -1.38 -5.68 -14.33
C LEU A 132 -0.40 -5.46 -15.49
N HIS A 133 0.84 -5.07 -15.19
CA HIS A 133 1.89 -4.81 -16.18
C HIS A 133 2.59 -6.08 -16.72
N LYS A 134 2.09 -7.26 -16.40
CA LYS A 134 2.67 -8.54 -16.84
C LYS A 134 2.31 -8.91 -18.26
#